data_AF-A0A5P8VQG3-F1
#
_entry.id   AF-A0A5P8VQG3-F1
#
_cell.length_a   1.000
_cell.length_b   1.000
_cell.length_c   1.000
_cell.angle_alpha   90.00
_cell.angle_beta   90.00
_cell.angle_gamma   90.00
#
_symmetry.space_group_name_H-M   'P 1'
#
loop_
_entity.id
_entity.type
_entity.pdbx_description
1 polymer ?
#
loop_
_entity_poly.entity_id
_entity_poly.type
_entity_poly.pdbx_seq_one_letter_code
_entity_poly.pdbx_strand_id
1 'polypeptide(L)'
;MLDLFISTYIIFVKQDTLNGSLVAKEPKSMAVSSPEVIRHILIGLGYLAPEIDPKPDLTKFAPWKRNNNSLTDDATEEAIKKFQKQYPQKLVVNGNADVETRSVMEDTVIALQNRLKFHGFATNAEIPKNLPFYGPATYTAVKKFQKSQGLTENGIATIEQRQILQQPTLTNKPQSQPQIKLIDLLSQFKKNPQNPSYIAALNNLQQNLPKDVLHKVTNKWRGTNDQNPEIVKLTNVFIFYDDNNQNHRDALTHLQSQITPAISQAFLSLWNKK
;
A
#
# COMPACT_ATOMS: atom_id res chain seq x y z
N MET A 1 -13.48 65.98 -20.79
CA MET A 1 -13.93 65.22 -21.97
C MET A 1 -12.69 64.99 -22.82
N LEU A 2 -12.14 63.80 -23.01
CA LEU A 2 -12.76 62.49 -23.18
C LEU A 2 -11.86 61.37 -22.62
N ASP A 3 -12.45 60.19 -22.45
CA ASP A 3 -12.18 59.11 -21.50
C ASP A 3 -11.02 58.14 -21.75
N LEU A 4 -10.71 57.43 -20.64
CA LEU A 4 -10.20 56.05 -20.49
C LEU A 4 -10.37 55.14 -21.72
N PHE A 5 -9.41 54.23 -21.96
CA PHE A 5 -9.69 52.79 -22.05
C PHE A 5 -8.42 51.95 -21.77
N ILE A 6 -8.49 51.14 -20.70
CA ILE A 6 -7.65 49.97 -20.46
C ILE A 6 -8.22 48.86 -21.34
N SER A 7 -7.42 48.18 -22.16
CA SER A 7 -7.85 46.98 -22.89
C SER A 7 -6.86 45.83 -22.72
N THR A 8 -7.28 44.91 -21.86
CA THR A 8 -6.82 43.53 -21.68
C THR A 8 -6.68 42.81 -23.02
N TYR A 9 -5.53 42.19 -23.30
CA TYR A 9 -5.34 41.37 -24.49
C TYR A 9 -5.74 39.92 -24.21
N ILE A 10 -6.91 39.54 -24.74
CA ILE A 10 -7.38 38.16 -24.84
C ILE A 10 -6.63 37.49 -26.00
N ILE A 11 -5.85 36.44 -25.74
CA ILE A 11 -5.29 35.60 -26.81
C ILE A 11 -6.24 34.45 -27.09
N PHE A 12 -6.88 34.55 -28.25
CA PHE A 12 -7.63 33.49 -28.95
C PHE A 12 -6.65 32.45 -29.50
N VAL A 13 -6.87 31.16 -29.20
CA VAL A 13 -6.14 30.04 -29.82
C VAL A 13 -6.86 29.64 -31.11
N LYS A 14 -6.16 29.73 -32.26
CA LYS A 14 -6.59 29.12 -33.52
C LYS A 14 -6.18 27.65 -33.55
N GLN A 15 -7.12 26.84 -34.03
CA GLN A 15 -7.01 25.40 -34.24
C GLN A 15 -6.50 25.18 -35.67
N ASP A 16 -5.36 24.53 -35.85
CA ASP A 16 -4.97 23.92 -37.12
C ASP A 16 -4.35 22.55 -36.83
N THR A 17 -4.99 21.53 -37.40
CA THR A 17 -4.57 20.13 -37.46
C THR A 17 -3.52 19.93 -38.54
N LEU A 18 -2.47 19.12 -38.28
CA LEU A 18 -1.93 18.16 -39.26
C LEU A 18 -0.98 17.15 -38.57
N ASN A 19 -1.03 15.92 -39.08
CA ASN A 19 -0.56 14.66 -38.52
C ASN A 19 0.95 14.54 -38.22
N GLY A 20 1.24 13.85 -37.12
CA GLY A 20 2.54 13.24 -36.84
C GLY A 20 2.47 12.48 -35.52
N SER A 21 2.62 11.15 -35.58
CA SER A 21 2.76 10.25 -34.44
C SER A 21 3.66 10.86 -33.34
N LEU A 22 3.30 10.73 -32.06
CA LEU A 22 4.18 10.57 -30.88
C LEU A 22 3.45 10.97 -29.58
N VAL A 23 3.22 9.95 -28.74
CA VAL A 23 3.05 9.99 -27.27
C VAL A 23 1.88 10.86 -26.77
N ALA A 24 0.83 10.20 -26.28
CA ALA A 24 -0.21 10.80 -25.46
C ALA A 24 0.44 11.49 -24.26
N LYS A 25 0.68 12.80 -24.38
CA LYS A 25 1.13 13.64 -23.26
C LYS A 25 -0.04 13.71 -22.29
N GLU A 26 0.15 13.16 -21.09
CA GLU A 26 -0.74 13.38 -19.95
C GLU A 26 -1.01 14.90 -19.83
N PRO A 27 -2.28 15.32 -19.60
CA PRO A 27 -2.62 16.73 -19.59
C PRO A 27 -1.84 17.45 -18.48
N LYS A 28 -1.05 18.46 -18.87
CA LYS A 28 -0.23 19.35 -18.01
C LYS A 28 -1.02 20.12 -16.92
N SER A 29 -2.27 19.75 -16.61
CA SER A 29 -3.11 20.50 -15.66
C SER A 29 -4.03 19.65 -14.77
N MET A 30 -3.74 18.37 -14.50
CA MET A 30 -4.26 17.78 -13.27
C MET A 30 -3.47 18.41 -12.12
N ALA A 31 -4.05 19.43 -11.47
CA ALA A 31 -3.47 19.99 -10.26
C ALA A 31 -3.18 18.82 -9.30
N VAL A 32 -1.92 18.71 -8.89
CA VAL A 32 -1.39 17.64 -8.04
C VAL A 32 -2.13 17.55 -6.68
N SER A 33 -3.02 18.50 -6.40
CA SER A 33 -3.85 18.61 -5.20
C SER A 33 -5.27 18.05 -5.30
N SER A 34 -5.71 17.46 -6.42
CA SER A 34 -7.08 16.92 -6.49
C SER A 34 -7.28 15.70 -5.56
N PRO A 35 -8.46 15.52 -4.96
CA PRO A 35 -8.78 14.33 -4.18
C PRO A 35 -8.52 13.01 -4.93
N GLU A 36 -8.76 12.98 -6.24
CA GLU A 36 -8.46 11.82 -7.10
C GLU A 36 -6.97 11.47 -7.09
N VAL A 37 -6.10 12.47 -7.33
CA VAL A 37 -4.65 12.28 -7.34
C VAL A 37 -4.16 11.79 -5.98
N ILE A 38 -4.65 12.37 -4.89
CA ILE A 38 -4.26 11.97 -3.53
C ILE A 38 -4.65 10.52 -3.25
N ARG A 39 -5.86 10.09 -3.64
CA ARG A 39 -6.27 8.68 -3.52
C ARG A 39 -5.39 7.76 -4.34
N HIS A 40 -5.06 8.12 -5.58
CA HIS A 40 -4.17 7.31 -6.42
C HIS A 40 -2.76 7.20 -5.81
N ILE A 41 -2.24 8.27 -5.23
CA ILE A 41 -0.96 8.22 -4.50
C ILE A 41 -1.07 7.28 -3.30
N LEU A 42 -2.11 7.42 -2.48
CA LEU A 42 -2.33 6.55 -1.32
C LEU A 42 -2.48 5.08 -1.71
N ILE A 43 -3.19 4.78 -2.80
CA ILE A 43 -3.33 3.42 -3.33
C ILE A 43 -1.99 2.90 -3.85
N GLY A 44 -1.32 3.65 -4.72
CA GLY A 44 -0.06 3.26 -5.34
C GLY A 44 1.08 3.09 -4.32
N LEU A 45 1.05 3.84 -3.22
CA LEU A 45 1.99 3.69 -2.10
C LEU A 45 1.54 2.65 -1.06
N GLY A 46 0.35 2.05 -1.22
CA GLY A 46 -0.15 0.95 -0.39
C GLY A 46 -0.78 1.36 0.95
N TYR A 47 -1.20 2.61 1.10
CA TYR A 47 -1.89 3.11 2.30
C TYR A 47 -3.41 2.98 2.21
N LEU A 48 -3.96 3.03 1.00
CA LEU A 48 -5.39 2.88 0.71
C LEU A 48 -5.62 1.65 -0.16
N ALA A 49 -6.68 0.88 0.11
CA ALA A 49 -7.03 -0.27 -0.72
C ALA A 49 -7.58 0.19 -2.09
N PRO A 50 -7.20 -0.46 -3.20
CA PRO A 50 -7.72 -0.11 -4.51
C PRO A 50 -9.19 -0.54 -4.66
N GLU A 51 -10.03 0.35 -5.16
CA GLU A 51 -11.27 -0.05 -5.84
C GLU A 51 -10.98 -0.18 -7.33
N ILE A 52 -11.19 -1.37 -7.91
CA ILE A 52 -10.93 -1.60 -9.33
C ILE A 52 -12.05 -1.00 -10.17
N ASP A 53 -11.68 -0.22 -11.20
CA ASP A 53 -12.63 0.22 -12.22
C ASP A 53 -13.06 -1.01 -13.03
N PRO A 54 -14.37 -1.32 -13.15
CA PRO A 54 -14.85 -2.45 -13.93
C PRO A 54 -14.52 -2.36 -15.42
N LYS A 55 -14.21 -1.16 -15.95
CA LYS A 55 -13.84 -0.91 -17.35
C LYS A 55 -12.70 0.13 -17.44
N PRO A 56 -11.47 -0.22 -17.00
CA PRO A 56 -10.38 0.74 -16.91
C PRO A 56 -9.84 1.09 -18.30
N ASP A 57 -9.68 2.38 -18.59
CA ASP A 57 -8.87 2.84 -19.72
C ASP A 57 -7.40 2.91 -19.30
N LEU A 58 -6.70 1.77 -19.44
CA LEU A 58 -5.30 1.63 -19.05
C LEU A 58 -4.33 2.53 -19.85
N THR A 59 -4.80 3.16 -20.94
CA THR A 59 -4.00 4.11 -21.71
C THR A 59 -3.97 5.50 -21.08
N LYS A 60 -4.87 5.76 -20.12
CA LYS A 60 -5.03 7.05 -19.46
C LYS A 60 -4.90 6.99 -17.94
N PHE A 61 -5.34 5.90 -17.31
CA PHE A 61 -5.30 5.75 -15.85
C PHE A 61 -4.75 4.39 -15.38
N ALA A 62 -4.25 4.35 -14.14
CA ALA A 62 -4.13 3.10 -13.39
C ALA A 62 -5.53 2.44 -13.26
N PRO A 63 -5.64 1.12 -13.04
CA PRO A 63 -6.93 0.41 -13.07
C PRO A 63 -7.88 0.71 -11.89
N TRP A 64 -7.69 1.84 -11.20
CA TRP A 64 -8.43 2.21 -10.01
C TRP A 64 -9.58 3.14 -10.36
N LYS A 65 -10.69 3.01 -9.63
CA LYS A 65 -11.84 3.92 -9.76
C LYS A 65 -11.40 5.34 -9.46
N ARG A 66 -11.89 6.26 -10.29
CA ARG A 66 -11.69 7.69 -10.11
C ARG A 66 -12.73 8.22 -9.14
N ASN A 67 -12.28 8.68 -7.99
CA ASN A 67 -13.13 9.29 -6.97
C ASN A 67 -12.58 10.67 -6.61
N ASN A 68 -13.35 11.70 -6.94
CA ASN A 68 -13.01 13.09 -6.68
C ASN A 68 -13.81 13.71 -5.51
N ASN A 69 -14.51 12.89 -4.71
CA ASN A 69 -15.18 13.35 -3.50
C ASN A 69 -14.16 13.86 -2.48
N SER A 70 -14.64 14.64 -1.50
CA SER A 70 -13.84 15.05 -0.34
C SER A 70 -13.07 13.87 0.28
N LEU A 71 -11.87 14.10 0.78
CA LEU A 71 -10.97 13.09 1.37
C LEU A 71 -11.36 12.67 2.79
N THR A 72 -12.61 12.90 3.17
CA THR A 72 -13.13 12.80 4.54
C THR A 72 -13.87 11.49 4.80
N ASP A 73 -13.82 10.53 3.86
CA ASP A 73 -14.29 9.18 4.14
C ASP A 73 -13.32 8.44 5.07
N ASP A 74 -13.85 7.62 5.98
CA ASP A 74 -13.08 6.93 7.03
C ASP A 74 -11.85 6.19 6.48
N ALA A 75 -12.00 5.52 5.33
CA ALA A 75 -10.90 4.75 4.72
C ALA A 75 -9.77 5.66 4.24
N THR A 76 -10.10 6.79 3.61
CA THR A 76 -9.13 7.76 3.12
C THR A 76 -8.46 8.53 4.26
N GLU A 77 -9.22 8.95 5.28
CA GLU A 77 -8.66 9.62 6.46
C GLU A 77 -7.67 8.71 7.21
N GLU A 78 -8.02 7.44 7.41
CA GLU A 78 -7.11 6.46 8.02
C GLU A 78 -5.88 6.18 7.15
N ALA A 79 -6.01 6.16 5.82
CA ALA A 79 -4.87 6.06 4.92
C ALA A 79 -3.93 7.26 5.04
N ILE A 80 -4.47 8.48 5.16
CA ILE A 80 -3.70 9.70 5.37
C ILE A 80 -2.99 9.64 6.74
N LYS A 81 -3.67 9.26 7.81
CA LYS A 81 -3.03 9.09 9.14
C LYS A 81 -1.89 8.07 9.10
N LYS A 82 -2.08 6.94 8.41
CA LYS A 82 -1.02 5.93 8.23
C LYS A 82 0.17 6.49 7.45
N PHE A 83 -0.08 7.27 6.39
CA PHE A 83 0.96 7.96 5.66
C PHE A 83 1.72 8.96 6.55
N GLN A 84 1.01 9.81 7.28
CA GLN A 84 1.59 10.81 8.18
C GLN A 84 2.47 10.17 9.27
N LYS A 85 2.02 9.06 9.86
CA LYS A 85 2.79 8.29 10.86
C LYS A 85 4.14 7.79 10.34
N GLN A 86 4.31 7.60 9.04
CA GLN A 86 5.58 7.19 8.43
C GLN A 86 6.63 8.31 8.46
N TYR A 87 6.22 9.57 8.58
CA TYR A 87 7.10 10.74 8.53
C TYR A 87 6.92 11.63 9.77
N PRO A 88 7.14 11.11 10.99
CA PRO A 88 6.83 11.82 12.24
C PRO A 88 7.67 13.08 12.46
N GLN A 89 8.79 13.22 11.74
CA GLN A 89 9.66 14.40 11.78
C GLN A 89 9.19 15.52 10.85
N LYS A 90 8.25 15.24 9.94
CA LYS A 90 7.76 16.19 8.92
C LYS A 90 6.27 16.46 9.03
N LEU A 91 5.49 15.50 9.52
CA LEU A 91 4.04 15.51 9.43
C LEU A 91 3.39 15.36 10.81
N VAL A 92 2.31 16.12 11.01
CA VAL A 92 1.38 15.92 12.12
C VAL A 92 0.36 14.87 11.71
N VAL A 93 0.04 13.95 12.61
CA VAL A 93 -0.97 12.89 12.35
C VAL A 93 -2.36 13.44 12.63
N ASN A 94 -2.98 14.07 11.63
CA ASN A 94 -4.29 14.72 11.73
C ASN A 94 -5.34 14.17 10.75
N GLY A 95 -4.96 13.27 9.83
CA GLY A 95 -5.86 12.71 8.82
C GLY A 95 -6.19 13.64 7.65
N ASN A 96 -5.63 14.85 7.63
CA ASN A 96 -5.86 15.83 6.58
C ASN A 96 -4.71 15.84 5.56
N ALA A 97 -5.04 15.90 4.27
CA ALA A 97 -4.05 16.12 3.22
C ALA A 97 -3.71 17.63 3.09
N ASP A 98 -3.16 18.21 4.16
CA ASP A 98 -2.65 19.58 4.18
C ASP A 98 -1.45 19.78 3.22
N VAL A 99 -0.93 21.01 3.13
CA VAL A 99 0.12 21.36 2.17
C VAL A 99 1.38 20.53 2.42
N GLU A 100 1.73 20.33 3.68
CA GLU A 100 2.88 19.57 4.14
C GLU A 100 2.70 18.09 3.79
N THR A 101 1.54 17.51 4.10
CA THR A 101 1.23 16.11 3.77
C THR A 101 1.28 15.87 2.27
N ARG A 102 0.71 16.77 1.47
CA ARG A 102 0.76 16.70 0.00
C ARG A 102 2.18 16.80 -0.53
N SER A 103 2.98 17.74 -0.03
CA SER A 103 4.38 17.88 -0.44
C SER A 103 5.18 16.60 -0.16
N VAL A 104 4.99 15.96 1.00
CA VAL A 104 5.67 14.70 1.33
C VAL A 104 5.16 13.54 0.46
N MET A 105 3.88 13.52 0.09
CA MET A 105 3.33 12.56 -0.88
C MET A 105 3.98 12.72 -2.26
N GLU A 106 4.08 13.95 -2.75
CA GLU A 106 4.70 14.28 -4.03
C GLU A 106 6.17 13.85 -4.08
N ASP A 107 6.95 14.23 -3.07
CA ASP A 107 8.35 13.83 -2.92
C ASP A 107 8.51 12.30 -2.92
N THR A 108 7.61 11.60 -2.24
CA THR A 108 7.63 10.13 -2.16
C THR A 108 7.38 9.48 -3.52
N VAL A 109 6.45 10.02 -4.31
CA VAL A 109 6.16 9.53 -5.67
C VAL A 109 7.34 9.81 -6.60
N ILE A 110 7.90 11.02 -6.56
CA ILE A 110 9.07 11.39 -7.37
C ILE A 110 10.26 10.50 -7.03
N ALA A 111 10.51 10.24 -5.75
CA ALA A 111 11.57 9.34 -5.31
C ALA A 111 11.37 7.91 -5.83
N LEU A 112 10.14 7.37 -5.75
CA LEU A 112 9.79 6.06 -6.30
C LEU A 112 10.04 6.00 -7.82
N GLN A 113 9.51 6.96 -8.57
CA GLN A 113 9.67 7.04 -10.02
C GLN A 113 11.15 7.10 -10.42
N ASN A 114 11.96 7.88 -9.69
CA ASN A 114 13.39 7.96 -9.95
C ASN A 114 14.10 6.63 -9.70
N ARG A 115 13.73 5.88 -8.64
CA ARG A 115 14.28 4.54 -8.39
C ARG A 115 13.85 3.52 -9.44
N LEU A 116 12.61 3.58 -9.91
CA LEU A 116 12.13 2.72 -11.00
C LEU A 116 12.91 2.97 -12.29
N LYS A 117 13.20 4.24 -12.61
CA LYS A 117 14.02 4.62 -13.76
C LYS A 117 15.48 4.21 -13.60
N PHE A 118 16.04 4.41 -12.41
CA PHE A 118 17.41 4.01 -12.09
C PHE A 118 17.64 2.51 -12.32
N HIS A 119 16.68 1.67 -11.94
CA HIS A 119 16.73 0.22 -12.15
C HIS A 119 16.21 -0.24 -13.52
N GLY A 120 15.91 0.68 -14.44
CA GLY A 120 15.54 0.36 -15.82
C GLY A 120 14.10 -0.11 -16.03
N PHE A 121 13.20 0.03 -15.04
CA PHE A 121 11.79 -0.34 -15.20
C PHE A 121 10.94 0.70 -15.94
N ALA A 122 11.47 1.92 -16.07
CA ALA A 122 10.88 3.00 -16.85
C ALA A 122 11.97 3.89 -17.45
N THR A 123 11.61 4.64 -18.47
CA THR A 123 12.43 5.68 -19.10
C THR A 123 11.95 7.07 -18.70
N ASN A 124 12.77 8.10 -18.96
CA ASN A 124 12.35 9.50 -18.79
C ASN A 124 11.26 9.93 -19.79
N ALA A 125 11.07 9.19 -20.89
CA ALA A 125 10.00 9.43 -21.85
C ALA A 125 8.66 8.86 -21.35
N GLU A 126 8.68 7.68 -20.71
CA GLU A 126 7.49 7.06 -20.11
C GLU A 126 7.06 7.77 -18.82
N ILE A 127 8.01 8.15 -17.95
CA ILE A 127 7.74 8.86 -16.69
C ILE A 127 8.56 10.15 -16.66
N PRO A 128 7.95 11.29 -17.03
CA PRO A 128 8.60 12.59 -16.98
C PRO A 128 9.16 12.93 -15.59
N LYS A 129 10.26 13.69 -15.56
CA LYS A 129 10.86 14.16 -14.31
C LYS A 129 9.93 15.17 -13.61
N ASN A 130 9.89 15.12 -12.28
CA ASN A 130 9.14 16.06 -11.43
C ASN A 130 7.62 16.07 -11.67
N LEU A 131 7.06 14.96 -12.20
CA LEU A 131 5.61 14.78 -12.28
C LEU A 131 5.18 13.80 -11.16
N PRO A 132 4.72 14.30 -10.00
CA PRO A 132 4.35 13.48 -8.84
C PRO A 132 3.02 12.74 -9.02
N PHE A 133 2.83 12.10 -10.18
CA PHE A 133 1.61 11.38 -10.54
C PHE A 133 1.83 9.86 -10.50
N TYR A 134 1.03 9.17 -9.69
CA TYR A 134 0.96 7.71 -9.70
C TYR A 134 -0.01 7.24 -10.80
N GLY A 135 0.34 7.52 -12.05
CA GLY A 135 -0.44 7.18 -13.23
C GLY A 135 -0.18 5.78 -13.79
N PRO A 136 -0.73 5.46 -14.98
CA PRO A 136 -0.55 4.17 -15.65
C PRO A 136 0.92 3.82 -15.89
N ALA A 137 1.76 4.81 -16.23
CA ALA A 137 3.18 4.58 -16.48
C ALA A 137 3.90 4.16 -15.19
N THR A 138 3.65 4.86 -14.08
CA THR A 138 4.18 4.50 -12.75
C THR A 138 3.69 3.10 -12.33
N TYR A 139 2.39 2.83 -12.45
CA TYR A 139 1.78 1.53 -12.16
C TYR A 139 2.44 0.39 -12.96
N THR A 140 2.63 0.59 -14.27
CA THR A 140 3.26 -0.39 -15.17
C THR A 140 4.73 -0.62 -14.81
N ALA A 141 5.46 0.43 -14.48
CA ALA A 141 6.85 0.32 -14.03
C ALA A 141 6.96 -0.45 -12.70
N VAL A 142 6.05 -0.23 -11.77
CA VAL A 142 6.00 -0.99 -10.50
C VAL A 142 5.70 -2.46 -10.76
N LYS A 143 4.82 -2.80 -11.69
CA LYS A 143 4.59 -4.21 -12.09
C LYS A 143 5.84 -4.87 -12.68
N LYS A 144 6.58 -4.15 -13.55
CA LYS A 144 7.87 -4.65 -14.10
C LYS A 144 8.88 -4.92 -12.97
N PHE A 145 8.98 -4.00 -12.02
CA PHE A 145 9.78 -4.18 -10.81
C PHE A 145 9.34 -5.42 -10.01
N GLN A 146 8.05 -5.51 -9.67
CA GLN A 146 7.50 -6.62 -8.89
C GLN A 146 7.78 -7.97 -9.57
N LYS A 147 7.55 -8.05 -10.88
CA LYS A 147 7.88 -9.23 -11.70
C LYS A 147 9.35 -9.61 -11.60
N SER A 148 10.26 -8.64 -11.74
CA SER A 148 11.70 -8.90 -11.64
C SER A 148 12.13 -9.46 -10.28
N GLN A 149 11.40 -9.09 -9.22
CA GLN A 149 11.70 -9.50 -7.85
C GLN A 149 10.86 -10.71 -7.38
N GLY A 150 10.06 -11.32 -8.27
CA GLY A 150 9.17 -12.44 -7.93
C GLY A 150 8.04 -12.07 -6.96
N LEU A 151 7.64 -10.80 -6.93
CA LEU A 151 6.57 -10.27 -6.09
C LEU A 151 5.22 -10.31 -6.83
N THR A 152 4.12 -10.16 -6.10
CA THR A 152 2.78 -9.99 -6.69
C THR A 152 2.73 -8.74 -7.58
N GLU A 153 2.43 -8.92 -8.86
CA GLU A 153 2.39 -7.85 -9.87
C GLU A 153 1.10 -6.99 -9.81
N ASN A 154 0.78 -6.45 -8.63
CA ASN A 154 -0.42 -5.65 -8.41
C ASN A 154 -0.24 -4.16 -8.70
N GLY A 155 0.98 -3.71 -9.02
CA GLY A 155 1.31 -2.32 -9.32
C GLY A 155 1.18 -1.37 -8.11
N ILE A 156 1.15 -1.91 -6.89
CA ILE A 156 1.17 -1.17 -5.62
C ILE A 156 2.55 -1.32 -4.99
N ALA A 157 3.27 -0.22 -4.87
CA ALA A 157 4.62 -0.19 -4.32
C ALA A 157 4.56 0.03 -2.81
N THR A 158 4.41 -1.03 -2.00
CA THR A 158 4.37 -0.93 -0.53
C THR A 158 5.67 -0.35 0.07
N ILE A 159 5.69 0.00 1.36
CA ILE A 159 6.90 0.54 2.03
C ILE A 159 8.10 -0.38 1.82
N GLU A 160 7.90 -1.68 2.00
CA GLU A 160 8.94 -2.71 1.91
C GLU A 160 9.45 -2.84 0.47
N GLN A 161 8.55 -2.79 -0.51
CA GLN A 161 8.89 -2.79 -1.92
C GLN A 161 9.69 -1.54 -2.31
N ARG A 162 9.33 -0.37 -1.77
CA ARG A 162 10.09 0.86 -1.96
C ARG A 162 11.47 0.80 -1.30
N GLN A 163 11.63 0.07 -0.19
CA GLN A 163 12.95 -0.16 0.42
C GLN A 163 13.85 -1.02 -0.46
N ILE A 164 13.31 -2.05 -1.13
CA ILE A 164 14.05 -2.83 -2.12
C ILE A 164 14.54 -1.92 -3.26
N LEU A 165 13.65 -1.09 -3.81
CA LEU A 165 13.99 -0.14 -4.88
C LEU A 165 15.03 0.91 -4.47
N GLN A 166 15.15 1.23 -3.18
CA GLN A 166 16.16 2.15 -2.67
C GLN A 166 17.59 1.58 -2.69
N GLN A 167 17.73 0.26 -2.80
CA GLN A 167 19.04 -0.37 -2.87
C GLN A 167 19.78 0.01 -4.17
N PRO A 168 21.12 0.13 -4.13
CA PRO A 168 21.92 0.46 -5.31
C PRO A 168 21.91 -0.66 -6.37
N THR A 169 21.65 -1.90 -5.95
CA THR A 169 21.52 -3.06 -6.83
C THR A 169 20.29 -3.88 -6.42
N LEU A 170 19.62 -4.47 -7.41
CA LEU A 170 18.55 -5.43 -7.18
C LEU A 170 19.13 -6.84 -7.28
N THR A 171 18.95 -7.63 -6.23
CA THR A 171 19.28 -9.05 -6.27
C THR A 171 17.99 -9.82 -6.54
N ASN A 172 17.95 -10.68 -7.57
CA ASN A 172 16.85 -11.63 -7.86
C ASN A 172 16.62 -12.67 -6.74
N LYS A 173 17.14 -12.43 -5.55
CA LYS A 173 16.75 -13.16 -4.37
C LYS A 173 15.31 -12.73 -4.09
N PRO A 174 14.32 -13.64 -4.03
CA PRO A 174 13.12 -13.31 -3.27
C PRO A 174 13.65 -12.77 -1.95
N GLN A 175 13.40 -11.49 -1.64
CA GLN A 175 13.74 -10.98 -0.33
C GLN A 175 12.82 -11.74 0.60
N SER A 176 13.32 -12.87 1.10
CA SER A 176 12.83 -13.55 2.28
C SER A 176 12.98 -12.54 3.41
N GLN A 177 12.09 -11.53 3.42
CA GLN A 177 11.59 -11.00 4.66
C GLN A 177 11.26 -12.23 5.49
N PRO A 178 11.55 -12.25 6.80
CA PRO A 178 11.10 -13.33 7.63
C PRO A 178 9.56 -13.33 7.57
N GLN A 179 9.01 -14.06 6.60
CA GLN A 179 7.64 -14.46 6.55
C GLN A 179 7.58 -15.43 7.71
N ILE A 180 7.07 -14.95 8.83
CA ILE A 180 6.83 -15.83 9.96
C ILE A 180 6.03 -17.00 9.44
N LYS A 181 6.57 -18.20 9.58
CA LYS A 181 5.82 -19.42 9.38
C LYS A 181 5.25 -19.74 10.75
N LEU A 182 3.97 -19.45 10.96
CA LEU A 182 3.31 -19.70 12.24
C LEU A 182 3.49 -21.16 12.67
N ILE A 183 3.57 -22.08 11.72
CA ILE A 183 3.86 -23.50 11.97
C ILE A 183 5.24 -23.75 12.62
N ASP A 184 6.28 -23.00 12.23
CA ASP A 184 7.61 -23.12 12.84
C ASP A 184 7.62 -22.53 14.25
N LEU A 185 6.85 -21.45 14.45
CA LEU A 185 6.71 -20.76 15.73
C LEU A 185 5.86 -21.54 16.72
N LEU A 186 4.85 -22.29 16.26
CA LEU A 186 4.07 -23.21 17.08
C LEU A 186 4.99 -24.20 17.81
N SER A 187 5.95 -24.77 17.08
CA SER A 187 6.92 -25.72 17.63
C SER A 187 7.83 -25.08 18.67
N GLN A 188 8.19 -23.80 18.49
CA GLN A 188 8.98 -23.05 19.48
C GLN A 188 8.15 -22.70 20.72
N PHE A 189 6.91 -22.24 20.52
CA PHE A 189 5.99 -21.89 21.59
C PHE A 189 5.72 -23.07 22.51
N LYS A 190 5.41 -24.25 21.95
CA LYS A 190 5.11 -25.45 22.72
C LYS A 190 6.25 -25.89 23.65
N LYS A 191 7.51 -25.54 23.33
CA LYS A 191 8.67 -25.82 24.20
C LYS A 191 8.72 -24.92 25.43
N ASN A 192 8.19 -23.69 25.34
CA ASN A 192 8.16 -22.74 26.44
C ASN A 192 6.91 -21.85 26.38
N PRO A 193 5.71 -22.40 26.68
CA PRO A 193 4.44 -21.68 26.51
C PRO A 193 4.25 -20.51 27.48
N GLN A 194 5.09 -20.43 28.53
CA GLN A 194 5.06 -19.35 29.53
C GLN A 194 6.04 -18.22 29.23
N ASN A 195 6.77 -18.28 28.10
CA ASN A 195 7.70 -17.22 27.72
C ASN A 195 6.95 -15.88 27.53
N PRO A 196 7.28 -14.83 28.32
CA PRO A 196 6.59 -13.54 28.26
C PRO A 196 6.67 -12.88 26.87
N SER A 197 7.78 -13.03 26.16
CA SER A 197 7.99 -12.49 24.82
C SER A 197 7.07 -13.15 23.79
N TYR A 198 6.86 -14.46 23.90
CA TYR A 198 5.94 -15.18 23.01
C TYR A 198 4.48 -14.79 23.27
N ILE A 199 4.10 -14.72 24.56
CA ILE A 199 2.76 -14.31 24.97
C ILE A 199 2.49 -12.87 24.51
N ALA A 200 3.44 -11.95 24.71
CA ALA A 200 3.33 -10.55 24.28
C ALA A 200 3.18 -10.44 22.75
N ALA A 201 3.98 -11.20 22.00
CA ALA A 201 3.90 -11.22 20.53
C ALA A 201 2.54 -11.73 20.03
N LEU A 202 2.01 -12.82 20.60
CA LEU A 202 0.69 -13.36 20.21
C LEU A 202 -0.46 -12.44 20.59
N ASN A 203 -0.39 -11.79 21.76
CA ASN A 203 -1.39 -10.80 22.18
C ASN A 203 -1.36 -9.57 21.26
N ASN A 204 -0.16 -9.09 20.91
CA ASN A 204 0.00 -7.97 19.99
C ASN A 204 -0.49 -8.32 18.58
N LEU A 205 -0.20 -9.53 18.08
CA LEU A 205 -0.74 -10.01 16.80
C LEU A 205 -2.28 -10.00 16.82
N GLN A 206 -2.89 -10.54 17.87
CA GLN A 206 -4.34 -10.55 18.01
C GLN A 206 -4.94 -9.13 18.02
N GLN A 207 -4.31 -8.19 18.72
CA GLN A 207 -4.79 -6.80 18.82
C GLN A 207 -4.68 -6.03 17.49
N ASN A 208 -3.70 -6.35 16.65
CA ASN A 208 -3.48 -5.66 15.37
C ASN A 208 -4.23 -6.29 14.19
N LEU A 209 -4.98 -7.37 14.41
CA LEU A 209 -5.79 -8.00 13.38
C LEU A 209 -7.24 -7.47 13.39
N PRO A 210 -7.86 -7.27 12.21
CA PRO A 210 -9.27 -6.92 12.12
C PRO A 210 -10.19 -7.94 12.83
N LYS A 211 -11.29 -7.45 13.40
CA LYS A 211 -12.23 -8.31 14.15
C LYS A 211 -12.88 -9.39 13.27
N ASP A 212 -13.17 -9.07 12.00
CA ASP A 212 -13.74 -10.04 11.05
C ASP A 212 -12.75 -11.17 10.71
N VAL A 213 -11.45 -10.86 10.64
CA VAL A 213 -10.39 -11.86 10.52
C VAL A 213 -10.39 -12.78 11.74
N LEU A 214 -10.44 -12.22 12.94
CA LEU A 214 -10.46 -13.02 14.18
C LEU A 214 -11.72 -13.87 14.30
N HIS A 215 -12.88 -13.38 13.86
CA HIS A 215 -14.10 -14.18 13.77
C HIS A 215 -13.93 -15.35 12.80
N LYS A 216 -13.39 -15.12 11.61
CA LYS A 216 -13.13 -16.19 10.62
C LYS A 216 -12.13 -17.21 11.14
N VAL A 217 -11.04 -16.78 11.78
CA VAL A 217 -10.08 -17.68 12.43
C VAL A 217 -10.78 -18.52 13.50
N THR A 218 -11.63 -17.92 14.32
CA THR A 218 -12.38 -18.62 15.37
C THR A 218 -13.34 -19.66 14.81
N ASN A 219 -14.12 -19.28 13.81
CA ASN A 219 -15.07 -20.17 13.14
C ASN A 219 -14.34 -21.34 12.49
N LYS A 220 -13.25 -21.07 11.76
CA LYS A 220 -12.40 -22.12 11.18
C LYS A 220 -11.83 -23.04 12.25
N TRP A 221 -11.29 -22.48 13.33
CA TRP A 221 -10.70 -23.24 14.43
C TRP A 221 -11.70 -24.20 15.07
N ARG A 222 -12.94 -23.74 15.30
CA ARG A 222 -14.01 -24.52 15.92
C ARG A 222 -14.79 -25.40 14.94
N GLY A 223 -14.62 -25.23 13.63
CA GLY A 223 -15.47 -25.88 12.63
C GLY A 223 -16.91 -25.37 12.64
N THR A 224 -17.10 -24.07 12.91
CA THR A 224 -18.41 -23.42 13.05
C THR A 224 -18.57 -22.29 12.03
N ASN A 225 -19.76 -21.67 11.96
CA ASN A 225 -20.04 -20.55 11.06
C ASN A 225 -20.88 -19.47 11.78
N ASP A 226 -20.52 -19.18 13.02
CA ASP A 226 -21.26 -18.22 13.86
C ASP A 226 -21.08 -16.80 13.31
N GLN A 227 -22.11 -15.97 13.40
CA GLN A 227 -22.03 -14.58 12.92
C GLN A 227 -21.14 -13.69 13.81
N ASN A 228 -21.09 -13.97 15.11
CA ASN A 228 -20.31 -13.20 16.09
C ASN A 228 -19.73 -14.14 17.17
N PRO A 229 -18.79 -15.03 16.80
CA PRO A 229 -18.21 -15.97 17.74
C PRO A 229 -17.35 -15.24 18.77
N GLU A 230 -17.33 -15.76 20.01
CA GLU A 230 -16.33 -15.32 20.99
C GLU A 230 -14.92 -15.66 20.49
N ILE A 231 -14.10 -14.63 20.28
CA ILE A 231 -12.78 -14.74 19.66
C ILE A 231 -11.88 -15.71 20.43
N VAL A 232 -11.37 -16.73 19.72
CA VAL A 232 -10.36 -17.64 20.28
C VAL A 232 -9.05 -16.88 20.51
N LYS A 233 -8.46 -17.03 21.70
CA LYS A 233 -7.15 -16.45 21.99
C LYS A 233 -6.08 -17.10 21.11
N LEU A 234 -5.23 -16.31 20.47
CA LEU A 234 -4.13 -16.83 19.65
C LEU A 234 -3.14 -17.66 20.47
N THR A 235 -2.98 -17.39 21.76
CA THR A 235 -2.23 -18.27 22.66
C THR A 235 -2.86 -19.65 22.77
N ASN A 236 -4.19 -19.77 22.84
CA ASN A 236 -4.88 -21.05 22.85
C ASN A 236 -4.77 -21.77 21.51
N VAL A 237 -4.87 -21.04 20.40
CA VAL A 237 -4.57 -21.59 19.07
C VAL A 237 -3.17 -22.20 19.05
N PHE A 238 -2.19 -21.52 19.65
CA PHE A 238 -0.81 -22.01 19.68
C PHE A 238 -0.60 -23.22 20.60
N ILE A 239 -1.25 -23.24 21.76
CA ILE A 239 -1.18 -24.33 22.74
C ILE A 239 -1.82 -25.59 22.18
N PHE A 240 -3.04 -25.48 21.65
CA PHE A 240 -3.90 -26.61 21.31
C PHE A 240 -3.86 -26.99 19.83
N TYR A 241 -2.94 -26.41 19.03
CA TYR A 241 -2.80 -26.78 17.63
C TYR A 241 -2.50 -28.26 17.47
N ASP A 242 -3.26 -28.91 16.59
CA ASP A 242 -3.11 -30.31 16.21
C ASP A 242 -3.02 -30.37 14.70
N ASP A 243 -1.90 -30.89 14.20
CA ASP A 243 -1.62 -30.95 12.77
C ASP A 243 -2.51 -31.97 12.05
N ASN A 244 -3.06 -32.95 12.77
CA ASN A 244 -4.00 -33.90 12.19
C ASN A 244 -5.40 -33.30 11.99
N ASN A 245 -5.73 -32.22 12.70
CA ASN A 245 -7.03 -31.58 12.64
C ASN A 245 -7.12 -30.57 11.49
N GLN A 246 -7.99 -30.84 10.51
CA GLN A 246 -8.17 -29.97 9.35
C GLN A 246 -8.61 -28.55 9.70
N ASN A 247 -9.51 -28.40 10.67
CA ASN A 247 -9.99 -27.09 11.13
C ASN A 247 -8.85 -26.24 11.70
N HIS A 248 -7.92 -26.87 12.44
CA HIS A 248 -6.74 -26.21 12.97
C HIS A 248 -5.78 -25.77 11.86
N ARG A 249 -5.52 -26.64 10.87
CA ARG A 249 -4.70 -26.30 9.70
C ARG A 249 -5.31 -25.12 8.92
N ASP A 250 -6.61 -25.20 8.63
CA ASP A 250 -7.32 -24.16 7.87
C ASP A 250 -7.34 -22.81 8.62
N ALA A 251 -7.52 -22.84 9.94
CA ALA A 251 -7.47 -21.65 10.77
C ALA A 251 -6.06 -21.03 10.78
N LEU A 252 -5.02 -21.85 10.92
CA LEU A 252 -3.62 -21.39 10.93
C LEU A 252 -3.21 -20.84 9.55
N THR A 253 -3.58 -21.52 8.46
CA THR A 253 -3.35 -21.05 7.09
C THR A 253 -4.08 -19.73 6.82
N HIS A 254 -5.32 -19.61 7.27
CA HIS A 254 -6.06 -18.35 7.13
C HIS A 254 -5.41 -17.23 7.94
N LEU A 255 -5.05 -17.48 9.21
CA LEU A 255 -4.35 -16.51 10.04
C LEU A 255 -3.04 -16.06 9.38
N GLN A 256 -2.23 -17.01 8.92
CA GLN A 256 -0.96 -16.78 8.23
C GLN A 256 -1.12 -15.87 7.01
N SER A 257 -2.22 -16.00 6.26
CA SER A 257 -2.48 -15.21 5.05
C SER A 257 -2.88 -13.76 5.34
N GLN A 258 -3.26 -13.44 6.59
CA GLN A 258 -3.63 -12.07 7.00
C GLN A 258 -2.45 -11.28 7.60
N ILE A 259 -1.29 -11.93 7.78
CA ILE A 259 -0.10 -11.31 8.35
C ILE A 259 0.62 -10.52 7.27
N THR A 260 0.48 -9.20 7.33
CA THR A 260 1.22 -8.26 6.49
C THR A 260 2.68 -8.16 6.94
N PRO A 261 3.60 -7.64 6.10
CA PRO A 261 4.99 -7.43 6.50
C PRO A 261 5.14 -6.55 7.76
N ALA A 262 4.32 -5.50 7.89
CA ALA A 262 4.30 -4.64 9.08
C ALA A 262 3.89 -5.41 10.35
N ILE A 263 2.84 -6.24 10.27
CA ILE A 263 2.41 -7.11 11.38
C ILE A 263 3.50 -8.13 11.71
N SER A 264 4.13 -8.73 10.69
CA SER A 264 5.24 -9.68 10.85
C SER A 264 6.43 -9.06 11.58
N GLN A 265 6.82 -7.84 11.20
CA GLN A 265 7.95 -7.13 11.82
C GLN A 265 7.68 -6.80 13.29
N ALA A 266 6.48 -6.25 13.59
CA ALA A 266 6.06 -5.98 14.96
C ALA A 266 6.05 -7.26 15.81
N PHE A 267 5.45 -8.32 15.29
CA PHE A 267 5.40 -9.63 15.94
C PHE A 267 6.80 -10.18 16.25
N LEU A 268 7.70 -10.20 15.27
CA LEU A 268 9.06 -10.74 15.45
C LEU A 268 9.91 -9.92 16.40
N SER A 269 9.73 -8.60 16.44
CA SER A 269 10.42 -7.73 17.40
C SER A 269 10.08 -8.09 18.85
N LEU A 270 8.82 -8.48 19.10
CA LEU A 270 8.37 -8.94 20.42
C LEU A 270 8.81 -10.39 20.67
N TRP A 271 8.65 -11.27 19.68
CA TRP A 271 8.96 -12.70 19.81
C TRP A 271 10.42 -12.98 20.16
N ASN A 272 11.35 -12.23 19.59
CA ASN A 272 12.80 -12.41 19.78
C ASN A 272 13.37 -11.59 20.93
N LYS A 273 12.52 -10.91 21.71
CA LYS A 273 12.96 -10.14 22.87
C LYS A 273 13.47 -11.11 23.95
N LYS A 274 14.73 -10.95 24.35
CA LYS A 274 15.36 -11.72 25.41
C LYS A 274 14.87 -11.28 26.79
#